data_AF-A0AAX4HKZ8-F1
#
_entry.id   AF-A0AAX4HKZ8-F1
#
_cell.length_a   1.000
_cell.length_b   1.000
_cell.length_c   1.000
_cell.angle_alpha   90.00
_cell.angle_beta   90.00
_cell.angle_gamma   90.00
#
_symmetry.space_group_name_H-M   'P 1'
#
loop_
_entity.id
_entity.type
_entity.pdbx_description
1 polymer ?
#
loop_
_entity_poly.entity_id
_entity_poly.type
_entity_poly.pdbx_seq_one_letter_code
_entity_poly.pdbx_strand_id
1 'polypeptide(L)'
;MLKRGSLVLGVVLSLSAFAQNDYSTHAGGLMDEGLEITESIVEFLESRPCEFGIRSDCNKPLSLKDIHTLKDMFRRLDGWNKDTFGDIIPATDHLRGLPVEVATGPFSIVEKGKGLKKYIRVTLNPVERTSQAFLNDVRINAATSLFMYDSLFKLSGVMSRATKIRSILENDMGPDSSILKDLFSNGMKQNLWANTQNHLIILNKFASYSPDYFDTYIAGSFTAGKIKDKDFLYRMKSVLVLGAMMSQTQLGNTFEKIAFKLSQIFGNTVGQVQSRSGKLLKYASDATWMKKIKSKLRPLDVLLEKTPFRLTDKFIPGHYGHAAIWLGSPDELVNYRVSYQGKEIALLDHPAMFPHLEKISQGKLVLEALREPGVTMNTLEHFMDIDDFLVLRSNQVGNHGEMILKALEQYGKPYDFGFDVETESSIVCSELIYMVYDQQEWPTERSAGRYTISPDHVAVKGTNGCFNPVVMFHDGLEVTQNREAELAKLLNGMSSNARCF
;
A
#
# COMPACT_ATOMS: atom_id res chain seq x y z
N MET A 1 12.04 46.14 -14.40
CA MET A 1 12.71 45.39 -13.31
C MET A 1 12.07 45.77 -11.99
N LEU A 2 11.15 44.96 -11.46
CA LEU A 2 10.61 45.10 -10.09
C LEU A 2 10.71 43.74 -9.42
N LYS A 3 11.77 43.53 -8.63
CA LYS A 3 11.92 42.36 -7.76
C LYS A 3 10.87 42.48 -6.64
N ARG A 4 9.79 41.71 -6.72
CA ARG A 4 8.93 41.43 -5.56
C ARG A 4 9.75 40.59 -4.59
N GLY A 5 10.20 41.20 -3.50
CA GLY A 5 10.76 40.49 -2.36
C GLY A 5 9.67 39.66 -1.69
N SER A 6 9.82 38.33 -1.68
CA SER A 6 9.01 37.47 -0.82
C SER A 6 9.36 37.79 0.64
N LEU A 7 8.43 38.42 1.36
CA LEU A 7 8.47 38.50 2.82
C LEU A 7 8.36 37.06 3.35
N VAL A 8 9.46 36.53 3.88
CA VAL A 8 9.46 35.26 4.62
C VAL A 8 9.03 35.58 6.05
N LEU A 9 7.74 35.40 6.37
CA LEU A 9 7.28 35.35 7.75
C LEU A 9 7.84 34.08 8.38
N GLY A 10 9.00 34.17 9.02
CA GLY A 10 9.54 33.10 9.86
C GLY A 10 9.05 33.30 11.28
N VAL A 11 8.27 32.34 11.82
CA VAL A 11 8.06 32.25 13.26
C VAL A 11 9.37 31.78 13.87
N VAL A 12 10.01 32.63 14.67
CA VAL A 12 11.18 32.26 15.49
C VAL A 12 10.62 31.76 16.82
N LEU A 13 10.78 30.47 17.11
CA LEU A 13 10.46 29.93 18.44
C LEU A 13 11.40 30.60 19.46
N SER A 14 10.82 31.21 20.50
CA SER A 14 11.58 31.99 21.48
C SER A 14 12.51 31.11 22.32
N LEU A 15 13.74 31.59 22.54
CA LEU A 15 14.82 30.98 23.33
C LEU A 15 14.46 30.53 24.75
N SER A 16 13.33 30.98 25.32
CA SER A 16 12.85 30.60 26.65
C SER A 16 12.25 29.19 26.73
N ALA A 17 12.07 28.47 25.61
CA ALA A 17 11.47 27.13 25.60
C ALA A 17 12.42 25.99 26.03
N PHE A 18 13.73 26.20 26.00
CA PHE A 18 14.75 25.15 26.20
C PHE A 18 15.38 25.16 27.61
N ALA A 19 14.85 26.00 28.50
CA ALA A 19 15.35 26.15 29.86
C ALA A 19 14.33 25.55 30.85
N GLN A 20 14.55 24.31 31.30
CA GLN A 20 14.60 23.90 32.72
C GLN A 20 14.34 22.41 33.00
N ASN A 21 13.76 21.62 32.09
CA ASN A 21 13.46 20.21 32.37
C ASN A 21 14.27 19.25 31.49
N ASP A 22 15.24 18.57 32.10
CA ASP A 22 15.90 17.43 31.49
C ASP A 22 14.97 16.21 31.56
N TYR A 23 14.34 15.86 30.42
CA TYR A 23 13.43 14.72 30.32
C TYR A 23 14.16 13.37 30.30
N SER A 24 15.49 13.34 30.32
CA SER A 24 16.28 12.09 30.16
C SER A 24 15.91 11.03 31.19
N THR A 25 15.80 11.38 32.46
CA THR A 25 15.46 10.41 33.53
C THR A 25 14.05 9.85 33.34
N HIS A 26 13.09 10.71 33.02
CA HIS A 26 11.70 10.30 32.83
C HIS A 26 11.53 9.43 31.57
N ALA A 27 12.16 9.82 30.47
CA ALA A 27 12.16 9.05 29.23
C ALA A 27 12.86 7.70 29.38
N GLY A 28 13.99 7.64 30.11
CA GLY A 28 14.67 6.39 30.43
C GLY A 28 13.77 5.44 31.23
N GLY A 29 13.12 5.95 32.28
CA GLY A 29 12.17 5.17 33.07
C GLY A 29 11.00 4.62 32.25
N LEU A 30 10.45 5.43 31.33
CA LEU A 30 9.38 4.99 30.42
C LEU A 30 9.85 3.93 29.41
N MET A 31 11.09 4.01 28.93
CA MET A 31 11.65 2.97 28.05
C MET A 31 11.85 1.65 28.80
N ASP A 32 12.35 1.71 30.04
CA ASP A 32 12.55 0.53 30.89
C ASP A 32 11.20 -0.12 31.26
N GLU A 33 10.19 0.68 31.63
CA GLU A 33 8.84 0.21 31.90
C GLU A 33 8.19 -0.43 30.66
N GLY A 34 8.31 0.23 29.50
CA GLY A 34 7.79 -0.31 28.25
C GLY A 34 8.45 -1.64 27.86
N LEU A 35 9.74 -1.80 28.16
CA LEU A 35 10.46 -3.05 27.90
C LEU A 35 9.92 -4.16 28.79
N GLU A 36 9.80 -3.92 30.10
CA GLU A 36 9.25 -4.88 31.05
C GLU A 36 7.83 -5.33 30.64
N ILE A 37 6.96 -4.37 30.30
CA ILE A 37 5.57 -4.66 29.90
C ILE A 37 5.55 -5.51 28.63
N THR A 38 6.31 -5.13 27.61
CA THR A 38 6.28 -5.80 26.30
C THR A 38 6.90 -7.19 26.36
N GLU A 39 7.99 -7.38 27.11
CA GLU A 39 8.59 -8.70 27.36
C GLU A 39 7.65 -9.59 28.16
N SER A 40 7.04 -9.06 29.22
CA SER A 40 6.06 -9.80 30.01
C SER A 40 4.92 -10.31 29.13
N ILE A 41 4.37 -9.47 28.25
CA ILE A 41 3.30 -9.88 27.32
C ILE A 41 3.80 -10.98 26.41
N VAL A 42 4.94 -10.79 25.73
CA VAL A 42 5.47 -11.79 24.80
C VAL A 42 5.70 -13.13 25.51
N GLU A 43 6.35 -13.13 26.67
CA GLU A 43 6.61 -14.34 27.46
C GLU A 43 5.31 -15.04 27.88
N PHE A 44 4.33 -14.26 28.36
CA PHE A 44 3.03 -14.79 28.79
C PHE A 44 2.28 -15.50 27.65
N LEU A 45 2.36 -14.95 26.44
CA LEU A 45 1.73 -15.52 25.24
C LEU A 45 2.49 -16.75 24.74
N GLU A 46 3.82 -16.67 24.67
CA GLU A 46 4.66 -17.76 24.17
C GLU A 46 4.69 -18.98 25.10
N SER A 47 4.51 -18.77 26.40
CA SER A 47 4.42 -19.88 27.36
C SER A 47 3.07 -20.62 27.33
N ARG A 48 2.08 -20.12 26.59
CA ARG A 48 0.70 -20.66 26.49
C ARG A 48 0.20 -20.75 25.03
N PRO A 49 0.94 -21.41 24.13
CA PRO A 49 0.66 -21.33 22.70
C PRO A 49 -0.65 -22.01 22.29
N CYS A 50 -1.13 -23.00 23.05
CA CYS A 50 -2.38 -23.71 22.78
C CYS A 50 -3.62 -22.91 23.23
N GLU A 51 -3.52 -22.30 24.40
CA GLU A 51 -4.57 -21.52 25.03
C GLU A 51 -4.87 -20.26 24.20
N PHE A 52 -3.85 -19.62 23.64
CA PHE A 52 -3.97 -18.43 22.78
C PHE A 52 -4.15 -18.73 21.29
N GLY A 53 -4.17 -20.00 20.88
CA GLY A 53 -4.35 -20.40 19.49
C GLY A 53 -3.18 -20.05 18.57
N ILE A 54 -1.98 -19.86 19.13
CA ILE A 54 -0.72 -19.70 18.39
C ILE A 54 -0.35 -21.01 17.69
N ARG A 55 -0.63 -22.14 18.35
CA ARG A 55 -0.53 -23.49 17.79
C ARG A 55 -1.90 -23.97 17.32
N SER A 56 -2.00 -24.36 16.05
CA SER A 56 -3.25 -24.85 15.45
C SER A 56 -3.55 -26.32 15.77
N ASP A 57 -2.57 -27.07 16.26
CA ASP A 57 -2.66 -28.50 16.55
C ASP A 57 -3.18 -28.79 17.98
N CYS A 58 -3.47 -27.75 18.75
CA CYS A 58 -4.07 -27.87 20.07
C CYS A 58 -5.08 -26.74 20.32
N ASN A 59 -6.24 -27.08 20.88
CA ASN A 59 -7.25 -26.10 21.25
C ASN A 59 -7.56 -26.23 22.75
N LYS A 60 -6.88 -25.43 23.57
CA LYS A 60 -7.13 -25.34 25.02
C LYS A 60 -7.92 -24.07 25.35
N PRO A 61 -8.88 -24.10 26.28
CA PRO A 61 -9.53 -22.90 26.77
C PRO A 61 -8.56 -22.09 27.66
N LEU A 62 -8.73 -20.78 27.69
CA LEU A 62 -8.03 -19.91 28.63
C LEU A 62 -8.67 -19.99 30.01
N SER A 63 -7.84 -20.01 31.06
CA SER A 63 -8.36 -19.88 32.42
C SER A 63 -8.83 -18.45 32.66
N LEU A 64 -9.83 -18.26 33.54
CA LEU A 64 -10.27 -16.92 33.94
C LEU A 64 -9.10 -16.09 34.50
N LYS A 65 -8.18 -16.74 35.23
CA LYS A 65 -6.96 -16.12 35.74
C LYS A 65 -6.09 -15.58 34.61
N ASP A 66 -5.84 -16.38 33.57
CA ASP A 66 -5.03 -15.94 32.42
C ASP A 66 -5.70 -14.80 31.65
N ILE A 67 -7.04 -14.81 31.54
CA ILE A 67 -7.79 -13.72 30.91
C ILE A 67 -7.63 -12.42 31.69
N HIS A 68 -7.76 -12.45 33.03
CA HIS A 68 -7.54 -11.27 33.87
C HIS A 68 -6.11 -10.76 33.77
N THR A 69 -5.12 -11.66 33.88
CA THR A 69 -3.70 -11.30 33.73
C THR A 69 -3.42 -10.65 32.37
N LEU A 70 -3.94 -11.21 31.28
CA LEU A 70 -3.81 -10.63 29.95
C LEU A 70 -4.38 -9.20 29.88
N LYS A 71 -5.62 -9.00 30.37
CA LYS A 71 -6.28 -7.68 30.35
C LYS A 71 -5.48 -6.64 31.13
N ASP A 72 -4.96 -7.01 32.29
CA ASP A 72 -4.17 -6.09 33.13
C ASP A 72 -2.84 -5.71 32.46
N MET A 73 -2.19 -6.65 31.78
CA MET A 73 -0.98 -6.35 31.02
C MET A 73 -1.25 -5.38 29.85
N PHE A 74 -2.37 -5.55 29.14
CA PHE A 74 -2.75 -4.62 28.06
C PHE A 74 -3.19 -3.24 28.58
N ARG A 75 -3.76 -3.15 29.78
CA ARG A 75 -4.01 -1.85 30.44
C ARG A 75 -2.73 -1.13 30.82
N ARG A 76 -1.74 -1.86 31.36
CA ARG A 76 -0.40 -1.30 31.61
C ARG A 76 0.23 -0.80 30.31
N LEU A 77 0.14 -1.59 29.24
CA LEU A 77 0.66 -1.23 27.93
C LEU A 77 -0.02 0.03 27.36
N ASP A 78 -1.34 0.17 27.55
CA ASP A 78 -2.07 1.37 27.15
C ASP A 78 -1.67 2.60 27.98
N GLY A 79 -1.49 2.44 29.29
CA GLY A 79 -0.97 3.49 30.17
C GLY A 79 0.39 4.00 29.69
N TRP A 80 1.34 3.08 29.50
CA TRP A 80 2.66 3.39 28.95
C TRP A 80 2.60 4.10 27.58
N ASN A 81 1.72 3.66 26.68
CA ASN A 81 1.50 4.30 25.38
C ASN A 81 0.94 5.73 25.54
N LYS A 82 0.00 5.95 26.47
CA LYS A 82 -0.56 7.27 26.76
C LYS A 82 0.48 8.20 27.37
N ASP A 83 1.30 7.74 28.30
CA ASP A 83 2.34 8.56 28.93
C ASP A 83 3.41 8.94 27.91
N THR A 84 3.82 8.00 27.05
CA THR A 84 4.77 8.27 25.96
C THR A 84 4.26 9.36 25.03
N PHE A 85 3.01 9.27 24.55
CA PHE A 85 2.45 10.22 23.57
C PHE A 85 1.78 11.46 24.16
N GLY A 86 1.47 11.44 25.46
CA GLY A 86 0.89 12.54 26.21
C GLY A 86 1.94 13.47 26.80
N ASP A 87 3.08 12.91 27.22
CA ASP A 87 4.08 13.65 28.00
C ASP A 87 5.42 13.79 27.27
N ILE A 88 6.12 12.69 26.99
CA ILE A 88 7.48 12.75 26.44
C ILE A 88 7.51 13.29 25.01
N ILE A 89 6.72 12.69 24.10
CA ILE A 89 6.76 13.04 22.69
C ILE A 89 6.38 14.51 22.45
N PRO A 90 5.29 15.06 23.04
CA PRO A 90 4.97 16.47 22.88
C PRO A 90 5.98 17.42 23.52
N ALA A 91 6.57 17.04 24.67
CA ALA A 91 7.57 17.88 25.34
C ALA A 91 8.89 18.00 24.57
N THR A 92 9.18 17.04 23.71
CA THR A 92 10.46 16.94 22.97
C THR A 92 10.30 17.13 21.45
N ASP A 93 9.08 17.32 20.93
CA ASP A 93 8.81 17.57 19.51
C ASP A 93 8.83 19.06 19.16
N HIS A 94 9.90 19.48 18.48
CA HIS A 94 10.07 20.84 17.97
C HIS A 94 9.87 20.97 16.45
N LEU A 95 9.62 19.85 15.76
CA LEU A 95 9.71 19.74 14.30
C LEU A 95 8.34 19.51 13.61
N ARG A 96 7.30 19.13 14.36
CA ARG A 96 5.90 19.08 13.90
C ARG A 96 5.69 18.24 12.62
N GLY A 97 6.59 17.30 12.32
CA GLY A 97 6.55 16.44 11.14
C GLY A 97 6.86 17.12 9.79
N LEU A 98 7.33 18.38 9.77
CA LEU A 98 7.73 19.05 8.53
C LEU A 98 9.15 18.62 8.11
N PRO A 99 9.46 18.49 6.81
CA PRO A 99 10.82 18.18 6.35
C PRO A 99 11.86 19.14 6.93
N VAL A 100 13.05 18.64 7.26
CA VAL A 100 14.12 19.47 7.84
C VAL A 100 15.27 19.79 6.87
N GLU A 101 15.74 21.03 6.92
CA GLU A 101 17.02 21.46 6.36
C GLU A 101 17.96 21.78 7.52
N VAL A 102 19.09 21.08 7.60
CA VAL A 102 20.01 21.20 8.74
C VAL A 102 21.27 21.97 8.34
N ALA A 103 21.67 22.98 9.10
CA ALA A 103 22.83 23.84 8.83
C ALA A 103 23.68 24.10 10.09
N THR A 104 24.94 24.52 9.89
CA THR A 104 25.83 24.92 10.99
C THR A 104 25.81 26.44 11.17
N GLY A 105 25.73 26.91 12.40
CA GLY A 105 25.68 28.34 12.74
C GLY A 105 24.97 28.57 14.07
N PRO A 106 24.71 29.83 14.47
CA PRO A 106 23.98 30.14 15.71
C PRO A 106 22.63 29.42 15.78
N PHE A 107 22.25 28.95 16.96
CA PHE A 107 21.03 28.19 17.16
C PHE A 107 19.80 28.91 16.60
N SER A 108 19.06 28.25 15.71
CA SER A 108 17.79 28.77 15.19
C SER A 108 16.91 27.65 14.64
N ILE A 109 15.61 27.71 14.94
CA ILE A 109 14.59 26.88 14.31
C ILE A 109 13.60 27.82 13.61
N VAL A 110 13.51 27.71 12.29
CA VAL A 110 12.68 28.62 11.48
C VAL A 110 11.87 27.83 10.46
N GLU A 111 10.55 28.00 10.50
CA GLU A 111 9.69 27.51 9.41
C GLU A 111 9.94 28.36 8.15
N LYS A 112 10.20 27.68 7.03
CA LYS A 112 10.45 28.27 5.72
C LYS A 112 9.48 27.66 4.71
N GLY A 113 9.24 28.39 3.62
CA GLY A 113 8.38 27.93 2.54
C GLY A 113 8.93 28.36 1.17
N LYS A 114 8.78 27.48 0.18
CA LYS A 114 8.99 27.81 -1.24
C LYS A 114 7.77 27.30 -2.02
N GLY A 115 6.87 28.22 -2.37
CA GLY A 115 5.57 27.87 -2.95
C GLY A 115 4.69 27.14 -1.93
N LEU A 116 4.05 26.03 -2.33
CA LEU A 116 3.21 25.20 -1.45
C LEU A 116 4.00 24.28 -0.50
N LYS A 117 5.33 24.18 -0.65
CA LYS A 117 6.17 23.30 0.17
C LYS A 117 6.74 24.06 1.37
N LYS A 118 6.41 23.57 2.57
CA LYS A 118 6.93 24.05 3.85
C LYS A 118 8.02 23.11 4.39
N TYR A 119 9.00 23.66 5.08
CA TYR A 119 10.07 22.92 5.74
C TYR A 119 10.57 23.69 6.97
N ILE A 120 11.27 23.02 7.88
CA ILE A 120 11.91 23.64 9.04
C ILE A 120 13.40 23.70 8.79
N ARG A 121 13.98 24.89 8.87
CA ARG A 121 15.43 25.07 8.87
C ARG A 121 15.94 25.07 10.31
N VAL A 122 16.79 24.09 10.62
CA VAL A 122 17.45 23.94 11.91
C VAL A 122 18.92 24.31 11.73
N THR A 123 19.36 25.39 12.38
CA THR A 123 20.76 25.80 12.42
C THR A 123 21.29 25.49 13.81
N LEU A 124 22.39 24.74 13.91
CA LEU A 124 22.98 24.35 15.19
C LEU A 124 24.47 24.69 15.25
N ASN A 125 24.92 25.05 16.44
CA ASN A 125 26.33 25.18 16.81
C ASN A 125 26.63 24.18 17.94
N PRO A 126 27.35 23.07 17.69
CA PRO A 126 27.52 21.99 18.68
C PRO A 126 28.12 22.39 20.03
N VAL A 127 28.83 23.52 20.09
CA VAL A 127 29.41 24.06 21.34
C VAL A 127 28.45 25.00 22.09
N GLU A 128 27.34 25.40 21.47
CA GLU A 128 26.34 26.27 22.06
C GLU A 128 25.39 25.47 22.95
N ARG A 129 25.19 25.91 24.20
CA ARG A 129 24.36 25.21 25.21
C ARG A 129 22.92 24.97 24.75
N THR A 130 22.33 25.91 24.01
CA THR A 130 20.98 25.81 23.43
C THR A 130 20.91 24.72 22.36
N SER A 131 21.92 24.63 21.50
CA SER A 131 22.04 23.56 20.50
C SER A 131 22.19 22.20 21.16
N GLN A 132 22.95 22.11 22.26
CA GLN A 132 23.09 20.87 23.03
C GLN A 132 21.78 20.45 23.70
N ALA A 133 21.04 21.39 24.30
CA ALA A 133 19.73 21.13 24.88
C ALA A 133 18.73 20.63 23.82
N PHE A 134 18.66 21.30 22.68
CA PHE A 134 17.82 20.86 21.55
C PHE A 134 18.23 19.48 21.04
N LEU A 135 19.53 19.20 20.89
CA LEU A 135 19.99 17.88 20.47
C LEU A 135 19.62 16.79 21.49
N ASN A 136 19.55 17.13 22.78
CA ASN A 136 19.08 16.20 23.81
C ASN A 136 17.59 15.87 23.63
N ASP A 137 16.74 16.86 23.41
CA ASP A 137 15.31 16.63 23.12
C ASP A 137 15.14 15.76 21.86
N VAL A 138 15.92 16.05 20.81
CA VAL A 138 15.94 15.27 19.58
C VAL A 138 16.35 13.81 19.83
N ARG A 139 17.35 13.55 20.68
CA ARG A 139 17.76 12.19 21.07
C ARG A 139 16.66 11.47 21.81
N ILE A 140 16.11 12.09 22.85
CA ILE A 140 15.04 11.52 23.67
C ILE A 140 13.84 11.16 22.79
N ASN A 141 13.39 12.09 21.95
CA ASN A 141 12.24 11.88 21.07
C ASN A 141 12.49 10.76 20.04
N ALA A 142 13.67 10.75 19.41
CA ALA A 142 14.04 9.70 18.46
C ALA A 142 14.06 8.33 19.14
N ALA A 143 14.75 8.19 20.27
CA ALA A 143 14.89 6.93 20.99
C ALA A 143 13.53 6.40 21.47
N THR A 144 12.72 7.24 22.10
CA THR A 144 11.39 6.83 22.60
C THR A 144 10.42 6.49 21.47
N SER A 145 10.41 7.25 20.37
CA SER A 145 9.59 6.93 19.19
C SER A 145 10.02 5.61 18.54
N LEU A 146 11.32 5.40 18.37
CA LEU A 146 11.87 4.15 17.83
C LEU A 146 11.56 2.95 18.73
N PHE A 147 11.68 3.14 20.04
CA PHE A 147 11.36 2.13 21.03
C PHE A 147 9.89 1.70 20.98
N MET A 148 8.99 2.68 20.79
CA MET A 148 7.59 2.40 20.55
C MET A 148 7.40 1.59 19.26
N TYR A 149 8.00 1.99 18.14
CA TYR A 149 7.86 1.25 16.88
C TYR A 149 8.38 -0.19 16.98
N ASP A 150 9.59 -0.38 17.52
CA ASP A 150 10.20 -1.70 17.67
C ASP A 150 9.35 -2.61 18.58
N SER A 151 8.83 -2.06 19.67
CA SER A 151 7.92 -2.76 20.60
C SER A 151 6.60 -3.16 19.93
N LEU A 152 5.95 -2.22 19.24
CA LEU A 152 4.68 -2.47 18.54
C LEU A 152 4.85 -3.49 17.41
N PHE A 153 5.93 -3.41 16.63
CA PHE A 153 6.19 -4.37 15.57
C PHE A 153 6.50 -5.76 16.12
N LYS A 154 7.28 -5.87 17.21
CA LYS A 154 7.52 -7.14 17.92
C LYS A 154 6.20 -7.75 18.40
N LEU A 155 5.36 -6.96 19.06
CA LEU A 155 4.06 -7.41 19.57
C LEU A 155 3.11 -7.82 18.44
N SER A 156 3.09 -7.08 17.33
CA SER A 156 2.27 -7.42 16.15
C SER A 156 2.61 -8.78 15.56
N GLY A 157 3.90 -9.16 15.55
CA GLY A 157 4.34 -10.47 15.08
C GLY A 157 3.73 -11.61 15.90
N VAL A 158 3.72 -11.49 17.23
CA VAL A 158 3.14 -12.50 18.12
C VAL A 158 1.62 -12.50 18.02
N MET A 159 0.99 -11.32 18.07
CA MET A 159 -0.46 -11.19 18.05
C MET A 159 -1.10 -11.60 16.72
N SER A 160 -0.40 -11.45 15.59
CA SER A 160 -0.88 -11.93 14.28
C SER A 160 -1.17 -13.44 14.27
N ARG A 161 -0.49 -14.21 15.12
CA ARG A 161 -0.67 -15.66 15.28
C ARG A 161 -1.66 -16.01 16.38
N ALA A 162 -1.91 -15.11 17.32
CA ALA A 162 -2.71 -15.36 18.51
C ALA A 162 -4.16 -14.89 18.34
N THR A 163 -4.93 -15.59 17.51
CA THR A 163 -6.27 -15.16 17.07
C THR A 163 -7.28 -14.98 18.22
N LYS A 164 -7.20 -15.80 19.27
CA LYS A 164 -8.08 -15.73 20.46
C LYS A 164 -7.87 -14.46 21.28
N ILE A 165 -6.64 -13.94 21.34
CA ILE A 165 -6.31 -12.71 22.07
C ILE A 165 -7.10 -11.54 21.50
N ARG A 166 -7.06 -11.36 20.18
CA ARG A 166 -7.78 -10.27 19.50
C ARG A 166 -9.25 -10.29 19.87
N SER A 167 -9.88 -11.47 19.79
CA SER A 167 -11.29 -11.65 20.17
C SER A 167 -11.58 -11.26 21.63
N ILE A 168 -10.68 -11.57 22.58
CA ILE A 168 -10.85 -11.24 24.00
C ILE A 168 -10.67 -9.74 24.23
N LEU A 169 -9.61 -9.16 23.68
CA LEU A 169 -9.32 -7.73 23.85
C LEU A 169 -10.42 -6.85 23.24
N GLU A 170 -11.13 -7.35 22.24
CA GLU A 170 -12.19 -6.59 21.57
C GLU A 170 -13.56 -6.77 22.20
N ASN A 171 -13.94 -8.02 22.50
CA ASN A 171 -15.31 -8.33 22.91
C ASN A 171 -15.46 -8.42 24.44
N ASP A 172 -14.36 -8.54 25.18
CA ASP A 172 -14.37 -8.84 26.62
C ASP A 172 -13.58 -7.79 27.44
N MET A 173 -13.33 -6.60 26.89
CA MET A 173 -12.70 -5.48 27.60
C MET A 173 -13.67 -4.35 28.00
N GLY A 174 -14.93 -4.40 27.57
CA GLY A 174 -15.94 -3.40 27.92
C GLY A 174 -15.49 -1.97 27.60
N PRO A 175 -15.36 -1.06 28.62
CA PRO A 175 -14.86 0.30 28.42
C PRO A 175 -13.47 0.39 27.78
N ASP A 176 -12.64 -0.64 27.98
CA ASP A 176 -11.24 -0.67 27.51
C ASP A 176 -11.10 -1.28 26.11
N SER A 177 -12.20 -1.51 25.39
CA SER A 177 -12.20 -2.11 24.03
C SER A 177 -11.43 -1.29 22.98
N SER A 178 -11.12 -0.01 23.25
CA SER A 178 -10.32 0.84 22.36
C SER A 178 -8.81 0.66 22.52
N ILE A 179 -8.31 -0.04 23.54
CA ILE A 179 -6.87 -0.11 23.84
C ILE A 179 -6.03 -0.55 22.64
N LEU A 180 -6.44 -1.59 21.92
CA LEU A 180 -5.72 -2.03 20.71
C LEU A 180 -5.72 -0.97 19.62
N LYS A 181 -6.82 -0.22 19.46
CA LYS A 181 -6.90 0.90 18.50
C LYS A 181 -5.91 1.98 18.86
N ASP A 182 -5.91 2.40 20.12
CA ASP A 182 -5.19 3.58 20.60
C ASP A 182 -3.69 3.29 20.60
N LEU A 183 -3.30 2.08 21.00
CA LEU A 183 -1.93 1.56 20.94
C LEU A 183 -1.36 1.58 19.51
N PHE A 184 -2.03 0.90 18.58
CA PHE A 184 -1.49 0.77 17.23
C PHE A 184 -1.72 2.01 16.36
N SER A 185 -2.72 2.85 16.63
CA SER A 185 -2.95 4.06 15.83
C SER A 185 -1.82 5.08 16.00
N ASN A 186 -1.29 5.24 17.22
CA ASN A 186 -0.19 6.17 17.49
C ASN A 186 1.09 5.77 16.75
N GLY A 187 1.43 4.47 16.77
CA GLY A 187 2.56 3.91 16.00
C GLY A 187 2.44 4.06 14.48
N MET A 188 1.31 4.57 13.97
CA MET A 188 1.03 4.63 12.52
C MET A 188 0.79 6.04 12.01
N LYS A 189 0.73 7.03 12.90
CA LYS A 189 0.56 8.45 12.53
C LYS A 189 1.73 8.90 11.65
N GLN A 190 1.38 9.41 10.46
CA GLN A 190 2.35 9.95 9.49
C GLN A 190 3.28 10.99 10.09
N ASN A 191 2.71 11.91 10.87
CA ASN A 191 3.48 13.03 11.41
C ASN A 191 4.54 12.54 12.40
N LEU A 192 4.19 11.59 13.29
CA LEU A 192 5.15 11.02 14.24
C LEU A 192 6.29 10.29 13.53
N TRP A 193 5.97 9.52 12.49
CA TRP A 193 6.96 8.81 11.69
C TRP A 193 7.90 9.79 10.98
N ALA A 194 7.34 10.80 10.30
CA ALA A 194 8.11 11.85 9.64
C ALA A 194 8.98 12.62 10.64
N ASN A 195 8.47 12.85 11.85
CA ASN A 195 9.22 13.52 12.90
C ASN A 195 10.42 12.70 13.36
N THR A 196 10.22 11.40 13.56
CA THR A 196 11.29 10.45 13.91
C THR A 196 12.36 10.44 12.83
N GLN A 197 11.96 10.43 11.55
CA GLN A 197 12.88 10.54 10.42
C GLN A 197 13.67 11.84 10.45
N ASN A 198 13.02 12.98 10.72
CA ASN A 198 13.70 14.27 10.83
C ASN A 198 14.71 14.31 11.99
N HIS A 199 14.36 13.72 13.15
CA HIS A 199 15.29 13.60 14.27
C HIS A 199 16.52 12.78 13.89
N LEU A 200 16.33 11.64 13.20
CA LEU A 200 17.45 10.83 12.70
C LEU A 200 18.33 11.58 11.70
N ILE A 201 17.75 12.43 10.84
CA ILE A 201 18.50 13.28 9.91
C ILE A 201 19.38 14.29 10.67
N ILE A 202 18.84 14.93 11.71
CA ILE A 202 19.58 15.89 12.54
C ILE A 202 20.72 15.19 13.29
N LEU A 203 20.44 14.07 13.95
CA LEU A 203 21.42 13.31 14.72
C LEU A 203 22.54 12.76 13.84
N ASN A 204 22.22 12.32 12.62
CA ASN A 204 23.25 11.83 11.69
C ASN A 204 24.23 12.94 11.26
N LYS A 205 23.80 14.21 11.24
CA LYS A 205 24.66 15.34 10.88
C LYS A 205 25.51 15.85 12.04
N PHE A 206 25.04 15.69 13.27
CA PHE A 206 25.68 16.24 14.47
C PHE A 206 25.97 15.17 15.54
N ALA A 207 26.19 13.93 15.11
CA ALA A 207 26.44 12.81 16.02
C ALA A 207 27.54 13.15 17.03
N SER A 208 27.28 12.84 18.31
CA SER A 208 28.23 13.06 19.40
C SER A 208 29.35 12.03 19.36
N TYR A 209 30.54 12.39 19.84
CA TYR A 209 31.68 11.49 20.01
C TYR A 209 31.57 10.61 21.27
N SER A 210 30.62 10.88 22.17
CA SER A 210 30.34 10.08 23.37
C SER A 210 28.88 9.64 23.35
N PRO A 211 28.58 8.37 23.00
CA PRO A 211 27.21 7.87 22.96
C PRO A 211 26.64 7.77 24.38
N ASP A 212 25.48 8.37 24.59
CA ASP A 212 24.65 8.16 25.78
C ASP A 212 23.70 6.95 25.60
N TYR A 213 22.86 6.68 26.60
CA TYR A 213 21.88 5.60 26.58
C TYR A 213 20.96 5.66 25.33
N PHE A 214 20.49 6.85 24.97
CA PHE A 214 19.59 7.05 23.84
C PHE A 214 20.31 6.86 22.51
N ASP A 215 21.52 7.39 22.37
CA ASP A 215 22.36 7.19 21.18
C ASP A 215 22.65 5.68 20.95
N THR A 216 22.89 4.94 22.05
CA THR A 216 23.08 3.48 22.01
C THR A 216 21.83 2.76 21.52
N TYR A 217 20.65 3.13 22.04
CA TYR A 217 19.39 2.54 21.61
C TYR A 217 19.10 2.84 20.13
N ILE A 218 19.24 4.11 19.71
CA ILE A 218 19.00 4.54 18.32
C ILE A 218 19.90 3.75 17.35
N ALA A 219 21.16 3.52 17.71
CA ALA A 219 22.09 2.75 16.91
C ALA A 219 21.71 1.26 16.80
N GLY A 220 21.13 0.68 17.85
CA GLY A 220 20.68 -0.72 17.89
C GLY A 220 19.26 -0.96 17.37
N SER A 221 18.47 0.10 17.19
CA SER A 221 17.06 -0.01 16.79
C SER A 221 16.91 -0.59 15.38
N PHE A 222 16.06 -1.61 15.27
CA PHE A 222 15.73 -2.23 13.99
C PHE A 222 15.00 -1.24 13.09
N THR A 223 14.00 -0.54 13.62
CA THR A 223 13.23 0.46 12.89
C THR A 223 14.09 1.63 12.43
N ALA A 224 15.08 2.07 13.22
CA ALA A 224 15.97 3.16 12.81
C ALA A 224 16.76 2.84 11.53
N GLY A 225 17.23 1.60 11.40
CA GLY A 225 17.88 1.12 10.18
C GLY A 225 16.95 1.14 8.96
N LYS A 226 15.67 0.82 9.16
CA LYS A 226 14.66 0.79 8.07
C LYS A 226 14.13 2.17 7.69
N ILE A 227 14.05 3.11 8.63
CA ILE A 227 13.72 4.51 8.34
C ILE A 227 14.83 5.16 7.50
N LYS A 228 16.09 4.75 7.69
CA LYS A 228 17.21 5.22 6.85
C LYS A 228 17.20 4.55 5.47
N ASP A 229 16.92 3.25 5.41
CA ASP A 229 16.94 2.43 4.19
C ASP A 229 15.54 1.96 3.76
N LYS A 230 15.00 2.55 2.69
CA LYS A 230 13.69 2.18 2.11
C LYS A 230 12.50 2.47 3.04
N ASP A 231 12.58 3.58 3.78
CA ASP A 231 11.57 4.10 4.73
C ASP A 231 10.13 3.86 4.29
N PHE A 232 9.80 4.37 3.11
CA PHE A 232 8.48 4.32 2.54
C PHE A 232 7.97 2.87 2.40
N LEU A 233 8.81 1.98 1.87
CA LEU A 233 8.48 0.57 1.63
C LEU A 233 8.30 -0.19 2.94
N TYR A 234 9.20 0.04 3.88
CA TYR A 234 9.13 -0.60 5.19
C TYR A 234 7.86 -0.19 5.92
N ARG A 235 7.58 1.12 5.96
CA ARG A 235 6.36 1.65 6.56
C ARG A 235 5.11 1.07 5.90
N MET A 236 5.06 1.02 4.58
CA MET A 236 3.94 0.42 3.85
C MET A 236 3.68 -1.02 4.31
N LYS A 237 4.74 -1.86 4.32
CA LYS A 237 4.63 -3.25 4.72
C LYS A 237 4.13 -3.38 6.15
N SER A 238 4.64 -2.56 7.07
CA SER A 238 4.19 -2.54 8.47
C SER A 238 2.70 -2.16 8.58
N VAL A 239 2.23 -1.20 7.79
CA VAL A 239 0.80 -0.80 7.76
C VAL A 239 -0.09 -1.92 7.24
N LEU A 240 0.33 -2.60 6.18
CA LEU A 240 -0.44 -3.71 5.61
C LEU A 240 -0.51 -4.90 6.57
N VAL A 241 0.60 -5.26 7.23
CA VAL A 241 0.63 -6.34 8.22
C VAL A 241 -0.27 -6.02 9.41
N LEU A 242 -0.17 -4.80 9.94
CA LEU A 242 -1.03 -4.34 11.03
C LEU A 242 -2.50 -4.28 10.60
N GLY A 243 -2.79 -3.78 9.40
CA GLY A 243 -4.15 -3.74 8.85
C GLY A 243 -4.75 -5.14 8.70
N ALA A 244 -4.02 -6.09 8.11
CA ALA A 244 -4.48 -7.48 7.97
C ALA A 244 -4.65 -8.18 9.33
N MET A 245 -3.80 -7.86 10.30
CA MET A 245 -3.97 -8.35 11.67
C MET A 245 -5.25 -7.79 12.32
N MET A 246 -5.67 -6.58 11.98
CA MET A 246 -6.81 -5.89 12.59
C MET A 246 -8.08 -5.94 11.72
N SER A 247 -8.05 -6.62 10.57
CA SER A 247 -9.13 -6.61 9.58
C SER A 247 -10.34 -7.47 9.94
N GLN A 248 -10.20 -8.36 10.93
CA GLN A 248 -11.31 -9.19 11.41
C GLN A 248 -12.10 -8.51 12.53
N THR A 249 -11.87 -7.21 12.74
CA THR A 249 -12.26 -6.50 13.94
C THR A 249 -12.81 -5.11 13.60
N GLN A 250 -13.51 -4.44 14.52
CA GLN A 250 -14.05 -3.08 14.28
C GLN A 250 -12.96 -2.04 13.96
N LEU A 251 -11.68 -2.43 14.08
CA LEU A 251 -10.49 -1.62 13.87
C LEU A 251 -10.02 -1.60 12.41
N GLY A 252 -10.44 -2.56 11.57
CA GLY A 252 -10.08 -2.65 10.15
C GLY A 252 -10.28 -1.34 9.39
N ASN A 253 -11.43 -0.68 9.58
CA ASN A 253 -11.79 0.57 8.91
C ASN A 253 -10.80 1.74 9.17
N THR A 254 -10.11 1.75 10.32
CA THR A 254 -9.11 2.80 10.63
C THR A 254 -7.81 2.51 9.90
N PHE A 255 -7.38 1.24 9.90
CA PHE A 255 -6.14 0.81 9.25
C PHE A 255 -6.25 0.83 7.72
N GLU A 256 -7.40 0.48 7.16
CA GLU A 256 -7.68 0.58 5.71
C GLU A 256 -7.50 2.01 5.20
N LYS A 257 -8.00 3.01 5.92
CA LYS A 257 -7.83 4.43 5.54
C LYS A 257 -6.36 4.87 5.56
N ILE A 258 -5.55 4.32 6.45
CA ILE A 258 -4.10 4.62 6.53
C ILE A 258 -3.37 3.89 5.40
N ALA A 259 -3.67 2.62 5.18
CA ALA A 259 -3.12 1.81 4.09
C ALA A 259 -3.43 2.45 2.73
N PHE A 260 -4.68 2.86 2.49
CA PHE A 260 -5.13 3.56 1.29
C PHE A 260 -4.35 4.86 1.03
N LYS A 261 -4.19 5.71 2.04
CA LYS A 261 -3.44 6.96 1.89
C LYS A 261 -1.98 6.70 1.55
N LEU A 262 -1.38 5.68 2.15
CA LEU A 262 -0.01 5.31 1.84
C LEU A 262 0.10 4.68 0.46
N SER A 263 -0.81 3.79 0.07
CA SER A 263 -0.81 3.15 -1.25
C SER A 263 -0.98 4.18 -2.36
N GLN A 264 -1.76 5.24 -2.14
CA GLN A 264 -1.85 6.39 -3.04
C GLN A 264 -0.50 7.12 -3.20
N ILE A 265 0.18 7.44 -2.10
CA ILE A 265 1.51 8.09 -2.14
C ILE A 265 2.54 7.18 -2.82
N PHE A 266 2.55 5.89 -2.48
CA PHE A 266 3.43 4.90 -3.10
C PHE A 266 3.17 4.80 -4.59
N GLY A 267 1.89 4.66 -4.94
CA GLY A 267 1.42 4.42 -6.28
C GLY A 267 1.86 5.52 -7.21
N ASN A 268 1.73 6.76 -6.74
CA ASN A 268 2.07 7.96 -7.51
C ASN A 268 3.59 8.19 -7.58
N THR A 269 4.35 7.80 -6.55
CA THR A 269 5.82 8.04 -6.49
C THR A 269 6.62 6.95 -7.21
N VAL A 270 6.18 5.69 -7.09
CA VAL A 270 6.95 4.52 -7.51
C VAL A 270 6.46 3.92 -8.84
N GLY A 271 5.26 4.29 -9.30
CA GLY A 271 4.79 3.96 -10.66
C GLY A 271 5.71 4.46 -11.78
N GLN A 272 6.54 5.47 -11.49
CA GLN A 272 7.50 6.03 -12.44
C GLN A 272 8.90 5.40 -12.36
N VAL A 273 9.14 4.49 -11.41
CA VAL A 273 10.46 3.87 -11.22
C VAL A 273 10.53 2.55 -12.00
N GLN A 274 11.20 2.63 -13.15
CA GLN A 274 11.44 1.52 -14.06
C GLN A 274 12.95 1.27 -14.16
N SER A 275 13.39 0.02 -13.91
CA SER A 275 14.83 -0.32 -13.97
C SER A 275 15.34 -0.56 -15.40
N ARG A 276 14.46 -0.99 -16.31
CA ARG A 276 14.71 -1.20 -17.74
C ARG A 276 13.39 -1.22 -18.53
N SER A 277 13.45 -1.13 -19.85
CA SER A 277 12.32 -1.43 -20.73
C SER A 277 11.93 -2.91 -20.70
N GLY A 278 10.68 -3.20 -21.01
CA GLY A 278 10.13 -4.53 -21.19
C GLY A 278 10.70 -5.24 -22.40
N LYS A 279 10.79 -6.57 -22.33
CA LYS A 279 11.36 -7.41 -23.38
C LYS A 279 10.56 -7.39 -24.68
N LEU A 280 9.25 -7.16 -24.60
CA LEU A 280 8.37 -7.10 -25.76
C LEU A 280 8.30 -5.72 -26.41
N LEU A 281 8.88 -4.68 -25.81
CA LEU A 281 8.87 -3.31 -26.37
C LEU A 281 9.49 -3.25 -27.76
N LYS A 282 10.51 -4.09 -28.01
CA LYS A 282 11.15 -4.21 -29.34
C LYS A 282 10.16 -4.57 -30.45
N TYR A 283 9.10 -5.32 -30.13
CA TYR A 283 8.08 -5.70 -31.09
C TYR A 283 7.05 -4.59 -31.32
N ALA A 284 6.87 -3.67 -30.37
CA ALA A 284 5.98 -2.52 -30.52
C ALA A 284 6.37 -1.61 -31.70
N SER A 285 7.66 -1.58 -32.03
CA SER A 285 8.20 -0.82 -33.17
C SER A 285 8.20 -1.60 -34.49
N ASP A 286 7.86 -2.91 -34.47
CA ASP A 286 7.76 -3.74 -35.68
C ASP A 286 6.30 -3.79 -36.15
N ALA A 287 5.98 -2.98 -37.15
CA ALA A 287 4.64 -2.89 -37.72
C ALA A 287 4.13 -4.24 -38.27
N THR A 288 5.00 -5.09 -38.80
CA THR A 288 4.61 -6.41 -39.34
C THR A 288 4.21 -7.34 -38.19
N TRP A 289 5.01 -7.35 -37.13
CA TRP A 289 4.71 -8.12 -35.93
C TRP A 289 3.44 -7.63 -35.24
N MET A 290 3.28 -6.31 -35.07
CA MET A 290 2.09 -5.72 -34.46
C MET A 290 0.83 -6.07 -35.25
N LYS A 291 0.90 -6.04 -36.59
CA LYS A 291 -0.20 -6.51 -37.44
C LYS A 291 -0.53 -7.98 -37.21
N LYS A 292 0.49 -8.84 -37.12
CA LYS A 292 0.32 -10.28 -36.85
C LYS A 292 -0.34 -10.53 -35.49
N ILE A 293 0.08 -9.83 -34.43
CA ILE A 293 -0.55 -10.00 -33.11
C ILE A 293 -1.97 -9.43 -33.09
N LYS A 294 -2.19 -8.22 -33.60
CA LYS A 294 -3.53 -7.62 -33.69
C LYS A 294 -4.51 -8.52 -34.45
N SER A 295 -4.07 -9.22 -35.50
CA SER A 295 -4.93 -10.18 -36.22
C SER A 295 -5.33 -11.43 -35.42
N LYS A 296 -4.68 -11.72 -34.29
CA LYS A 296 -5.05 -12.81 -33.38
C LYS A 296 -6.04 -12.36 -32.32
N LEU A 297 -6.12 -11.05 -32.05
CA LEU A 297 -7.01 -10.47 -31.05
C LEU A 297 -8.43 -10.40 -31.59
N ARG A 298 -9.40 -10.45 -30.68
CA ARG A 298 -10.82 -10.23 -30.96
C ARG A 298 -11.44 -9.36 -29.87
N PRO A 299 -12.51 -8.62 -30.18
CA PRO A 299 -13.21 -7.78 -29.21
C PRO A 299 -13.55 -8.59 -27.95
N LEU A 300 -13.36 -7.96 -26.80
CA LEU A 300 -13.48 -8.54 -25.45
C LEU A 300 -12.38 -9.53 -25.06
N ASP A 301 -11.31 -9.72 -25.83
CA ASP A 301 -10.16 -10.45 -25.30
C ASP A 301 -9.59 -9.75 -24.05
N VAL A 302 -9.31 -10.52 -23.01
CA VAL A 302 -8.69 -10.04 -21.77
C VAL A 302 -7.18 -10.13 -21.92
N LEU A 303 -6.50 -9.00 -21.71
CA LEU A 303 -5.06 -8.85 -21.81
C LEU A 303 -4.47 -8.86 -20.40
N LEU A 304 -3.44 -9.67 -20.15
CA LEU A 304 -2.74 -9.77 -18.89
C LEU A 304 -1.25 -9.53 -19.13
N GLU A 305 -0.60 -8.77 -18.25
CA GLU A 305 0.83 -8.44 -18.37
C GLU A 305 1.61 -8.68 -17.07
N LYS A 306 2.93 -8.82 -17.21
CA LYS A 306 3.91 -8.84 -16.12
C LYS A 306 5.04 -7.87 -16.41
N THR A 307 5.33 -7.00 -15.44
CA THR A 307 6.33 -5.93 -15.57
C THR A 307 7.33 -5.94 -14.41
N PRO A 308 8.15 -6.99 -14.24
CA PRO A 308 9.01 -7.18 -13.06
C PRO A 308 10.09 -6.09 -12.88
N PHE A 309 10.31 -5.30 -13.93
CA PHE A 309 11.21 -4.15 -13.96
C PHE A 309 10.56 -2.86 -13.42
N ARG A 310 9.24 -2.80 -13.25
CA ARG A 310 8.53 -1.73 -12.55
C ARG A 310 8.46 -2.08 -11.08
N LEU A 311 8.85 -1.15 -10.21
CA LEU A 311 8.92 -1.42 -8.78
C LEU A 311 7.54 -1.74 -8.19
N THR A 312 6.46 -1.29 -8.82
CA THR A 312 5.06 -1.52 -8.44
C THR A 312 4.61 -2.96 -8.55
N ASP A 313 5.02 -3.62 -9.62
CA ASP A 313 4.66 -4.99 -9.95
C ASP A 313 5.28 -5.99 -8.96
N LYS A 314 6.37 -5.62 -8.26
CA LYS A 314 6.94 -6.39 -7.15
C LYS A 314 6.04 -6.43 -5.89
N PHE A 315 5.04 -5.58 -5.79
CA PHE A 315 4.12 -5.50 -4.66
C PHE A 315 2.74 -6.07 -4.94
N ILE A 316 2.47 -6.46 -6.19
CA ILE A 316 1.24 -7.15 -6.57
C ILE A 316 1.49 -8.64 -6.36
N PRO A 317 0.80 -9.30 -5.42
CA PRO A 317 0.94 -10.73 -5.23
C PRO A 317 0.52 -11.48 -6.49
N GLY A 318 1.23 -12.55 -6.83
CA GLY A 318 0.97 -13.35 -8.02
C GLY A 318 1.98 -13.16 -9.15
N HIS A 319 1.69 -13.78 -10.28
CA HIS A 319 2.50 -13.73 -11.49
C HIS A 319 2.12 -12.54 -12.38
N TYR A 320 0.85 -12.36 -12.74
CA TYR A 320 0.39 -11.22 -13.55
C TYR A 320 0.13 -10.01 -12.66
N GLY A 321 0.64 -8.85 -13.09
CA GLY A 321 0.57 -7.60 -12.35
C GLY A 321 -0.58 -6.68 -12.80
N HIS A 322 -1.11 -6.87 -14.00
CA HIS A 322 -2.13 -5.98 -14.56
C HIS A 322 -3.01 -6.67 -15.60
N ALA A 323 -4.23 -6.14 -15.78
CA ALA A 323 -5.26 -6.66 -16.67
C ALA A 323 -5.93 -5.53 -17.49
N ALA A 324 -6.33 -5.83 -18.72
CA ALA A 324 -6.98 -4.89 -19.62
C ALA A 324 -7.95 -5.61 -20.57
N ILE A 325 -8.77 -4.85 -21.29
CA ILE A 325 -9.73 -5.38 -22.27
C ILE A 325 -9.39 -4.84 -23.67
N TRP A 326 -9.32 -5.74 -24.64
CA TRP A 326 -9.27 -5.36 -26.06
C TRP A 326 -10.66 -5.02 -26.56
N LEU A 327 -10.91 -3.77 -26.92
CA LEU A 327 -12.22 -3.30 -27.37
C LEU A 327 -12.56 -3.75 -28.80
N GLY A 328 -11.56 -3.93 -29.66
CA GLY A 328 -11.77 -4.20 -31.08
C GLY A 328 -11.63 -2.97 -31.97
N SER A 329 -11.21 -3.20 -33.21
CA SER A 329 -11.07 -2.17 -34.25
C SER A 329 -12.44 -1.72 -34.79
N PRO A 330 -12.54 -0.54 -35.42
CA PRO A 330 -13.79 -0.09 -36.06
C PRO A 330 -14.41 -1.14 -36.99
N ASP A 331 -13.57 -1.84 -37.76
CA ASP A 331 -13.98 -2.88 -38.73
C ASP A 331 -14.57 -4.13 -38.04
N GLU A 332 -14.17 -4.41 -36.80
CA GLU A 332 -14.76 -5.47 -36.00
C GLU A 332 -16.07 -4.99 -35.36
N LEU A 333 -16.06 -3.78 -34.81
CA LEU A 333 -17.18 -3.20 -34.05
C LEU A 333 -18.44 -2.96 -34.88
N VAL A 334 -18.32 -2.70 -36.18
CA VAL A 334 -19.46 -2.48 -37.09
C VAL A 334 -20.43 -3.67 -37.17
N ASN A 335 -19.93 -4.88 -36.85
CA ASN A 335 -20.70 -6.11 -36.91
C ASN A 335 -21.58 -6.34 -35.67
N TYR A 336 -21.36 -5.58 -34.59
CA TYR A 336 -22.12 -5.75 -33.36
C TYR A 336 -23.38 -4.89 -33.33
N ARG A 337 -24.37 -5.40 -32.60
CA ARG A 337 -25.69 -4.79 -32.40
C ARG A 337 -25.99 -4.73 -30.91
N VAL A 338 -26.80 -3.76 -30.52
CA VAL A 338 -27.19 -3.54 -29.13
C VAL A 338 -28.62 -3.05 -29.04
N SER A 339 -29.31 -3.41 -27.96
CA SER A 339 -30.64 -2.89 -27.65
C SER A 339 -30.53 -1.46 -27.11
N TYR A 340 -31.20 -0.51 -27.75
CA TYR A 340 -31.30 0.87 -27.30
C TYR A 340 -32.74 1.36 -27.44
N GLN A 341 -33.34 1.79 -26.32
CA GLN A 341 -34.73 2.28 -26.28
C GLN A 341 -35.75 1.32 -26.93
N GLY A 342 -35.56 0.01 -26.71
CA GLY A 342 -36.45 -1.04 -27.24
C GLY A 342 -36.26 -1.36 -28.73
N LYS A 343 -35.19 -0.86 -29.36
CA LYS A 343 -34.82 -1.17 -30.75
C LYS A 343 -33.40 -1.72 -30.81
N GLU A 344 -33.16 -2.65 -31.72
CA GLU A 344 -31.81 -3.09 -32.03
C GLU A 344 -31.15 -2.09 -32.99
N ILE A 345 -29.99 -1.56 -32.61
CA ILE A 345 -29.19 -0.62 -33.40
C ILE A 345 -27.76 -1.15 -33.57
N ALA A 346 -27.02 -0.63 -34.56
CA ALA A 346 -25.59 -0.92 -34.65
C ALA A 346 -24.85 -0.34 -33.43
N LEU A 347 -23.85 -1.08 -32.93
CA LEU A 347 -23.08 -0.64 -31.76
C LEU A 347 -22.48 0.76 -31.98
N LEU A 348 -21.88 1.00 -33.14
CA LEU A 348 -21.24 2.28 -33.49
C LEU A 348 -22.22 3.46 -33.51
N ASP A 349 -23.53 3.22 -33.68
CA ASP A 349 -24.57 4.24 -33.66
C ASP A 349 -25.09 4.53 -32.24
N HIS A 350 -24.69 3.74 -31.25
CA HIS A 350 -25.11 3.94 -29.86
C HIS A 350 -24.49 5.23 -29.28
N PRO A 351 -25.27 6.11 -28.62
CA PRO A 351 -24.76 7.39 -28.14
C PRO A 351 -23.56 7.30 -27.18
N ALA A 352 -23.50 6.24 -26.37
CA ALA A 352 -22.37 6.00 -25.49
C ALA A 352 -21.06 5.68 -26.22
N MET A 353 -21.09 5.33 -27.52
CA MET A 353 -19.86 5.16 -28.32
C MET A 353 -19.24 6.50 -28.73
N PHE A 354 -20.05 7.54 -28.94
CA PHE A 354 -19.62 8.80 -29.57
C PHE A 354 -18.41 9.47 -28.89
N PRO A 355 -18.30 9.52 -27.54
CA PRO A 355 -17.11 10.11 -26.87
C PRO A 355 -15.79 9.35 -27.12
N HIS A 356 -15.88 8.11 -27.62
CA HIS A 356 -14.75 7.19 -27.77
C HIS A 356 -14.38 6.96 -29.24
N LEU A 357 -15.25 7.26 -30.20
CA LEU A 357 -15.03 6.97 -31.63
C LEU A 357 -13.71 7.53 -32.18
N GLU A 358 -13.32 8.75 -31.78
CA GLU A 358 -12.04 9.33 -32.19
C GLU A 358 -10.84 8.54 -31.65
N LYS A 359 -10.92 8.06 -30.41
CA LYS A 359 -9.84 7.26 -29.80
C LYS A 359 -9.76 5.87 -30.45
N ILE A 360 -10.92 5.28 -30.72
CA ILE A 360 -11.04 3.98 -31.40
C ILE A 360 -10.46 4.09 -32.83
N SER A 361 -10.77 5.16 -33.57
CA SER A 361 -10.23 5.37 -34.93
C SER A 361 -8.72 5.63 -34.93
N GLN A 362 -8.17 6.18 -33.84
CA GLN A 362 -6.72 6.30 -33.61
C GLN A 362 -6.06 4.99 -33.16
N GLY A 363 -6.80 3.88 -33.08
CA GLY A 363 -6.27 2.59 -32.66
C GLY A 363 -6.01 2.45 -31.16
N LYS A 364 -6.60 3.32 -30.33
CA LYS A 364 -6.58 3.19 -28.87
C LYS A 364 -7.63 2.17 -28.42
N LEU A 365 -7.29 0.89 -28.59
CA LEU A 365 -8.22 -0.24 -28.45
C LEU A 365 -8.01 -1.04 -27.16
N VAL A 366 -7.01 -0.72 -26.34
CA VAL A 366 -6.79 -1.33 -25.02
C VAL A 366 -7.45 -0.46 -23.95
N LEU A 367 -8.52 -0.95 -23.33
CA LEU A 367 -9.15 -0.30 -22.19
C LEU A 367 -8.54 -0.86 -20.89
N GLU A 368 -7.99 0.02 -20.07
CA GLU A 368 -7.27 -0.38 -18.85
C GLU A 368 -7.45 0.64 -17.72
N ALA A 369 -7.45 0.16 -16.48
CA ALA A 369 -7.43 1.00 -15.30
C ALA A 369 -5.99 1.31 -14.88
N LEU A 370 -5.54 2.54 -15.14
CA LEU A 370 -4.22 3.03 -14.74
C LEU A 370 -4.32 4.01 -13.59
N ARG A 371 -3.27 4.13 -12.79
CA ARG A 371 -3.22 5.04 -11.61
C ARG A 371 -3.51 6.49 -11.97
N GLU A 372 -2.91 6.94 -13.05
CA GLU A 372 -3.23 8.20 -13.72
C GLU A 372 -3.33 7.89 -15.23
N PRO A 373 -4.38 8.34 -15.93
CA PRO A 373 -5.48 9.20 -15.47
C PRO A 373 -6.67 8.46 -14.81
N GLY A 374 -6.59 7.16 -14.60
CA GLY A 374 -7.74 6.30 -14.27
C GLY A 374 -8.01 5.29 -15.39
N VAL A 375 -9.26 4.88 -15.55
CA VAL A 375 -9.66 4.03 -16.68
C VAL A 375 -9.52 4.82 -17.99
N THR A 376 -8.67 4.33 -18.89
CA THR A 376 -8.30 5.02 -20.13
C THR A 376 -8.17 4.05 -21.30
N MET A 377 -8.03 4.59 -22.50
CA MET A 377 -7.84 3.85 -23.75
C MET A 377 -6.45 4.12 -24.31
N ASN A 378 -5.67 3.06 -24.53
CA ASN A 378 -4.32 3.10 -25.10
C ASN A 378 -4.18 2.21 -26.33
N THR A 379 -3.09 2.38 -27.07
CA THR A 379 -2.74 1.50 -28.19
C THR A 379 -2.13 0.19 -27.66
N LEU A 380 -2.21 -0.88 -28.45
CA LEU A 380 -1.50 -2.12 -28.08
C LEU A 380 0.00 -1.88 -28.00
N GLU A 381 0.55 -1.05 -28.89
CA GLU A 381 1.96 -0.64 -28.88
C GLU A 381 2.39 -0.04 -27.54
N HIS A 382 1.55 0.80 -26.92
CA HIS A 382 1.81 1.34 -25.59
C HIS A 382 1.83 0.24 -24.52
N PHE A 383 0.88 -0.69 -24.61
CA PHE A 383 0.77 -1.84 -23.71
C PHE A 383 1.94 -2.83 -23.83
N MET A 384 2.73 -2.81 -24.91
CA MET A 384 3.81 -3.78 -25.15
C MET A 384 5.12 -3.52 -24.37
N ASP A 385 5.24 -2.45 -23.57
CA ASP A 385 6.38 -2.27 -22.66
C ASP A 385 6.25 -3.21 -21.44
N ILE A 386 6.36 -4.51 -21.69
CA ILE A 386 6.09 -5.64 -20.78
C ILE A 386 7.05 -6.80 -21.05
N ASP A 387 7.16 -7.75 -20.12
CA ASP A 387 7.93 -8.98 -20.32
C ASP A 387 7.07 -10.17 -20.70
N ASP A 388 5.97 -10.39 -19.98
CA ASP A 388 5.04 -11.48 -20.23
C ASP A 388 3.71 -10.89 -20.67
N PHE A 389 3.05 -11.58 -21.60
CA PHE A 389 1.80 -11.16 -22.20
C PHE A 389 0.90 -12.36 -22.39
N LEU A 390 -0.30 -12.31 -21.83
CA LEU A 390 -1.31 -13.35 -22.01
C LEU A 390 -2.59 -12.72 -22.53
N VAL A 391 -3.17 -13.38 -23.53
CA VAL A 391 -4.48 -13.03 -24.07
C VAL A 391 -5.42 -14.18 -23.78
N LEU A 392 -6.43 -13.91 -22.96
CA LEU A 392 -7.51 -14.83 -22.63
C LEU A 392 -8.76 -14.46 -23.42
N ARG A 393 -9.35 -15.46 -24.07
CA ARG A 393 -10.63 -15.32 -24.77
C ARG A 393 -11.68 -16.14 -24.08
N SER A 394 -12.77 -15.51 -23.64
CA SER A 394 -13.89 -16.25 -23.04
C SER A 394 -14.51 -17.21 -24.06
N ASN A 395 -14.83 -18.43 -23.62
CA ASN A 395 -15.63 -19.37 -24.41
C ASN A 395 -17.12 -19.02 -24.43
N GLN A 396 -17.55 -18.22 -23.45
CA GLN A 396 -18.91 -17.72 -23.37
C GLN A 396 -18.93 -16.21 -23.23
N VAL A 397 -19.49 -15.56 -24.25
CA VAL A 397 -19.65 -14.11 -24.31
C VAL A 397 -21.14 -13.85 -24.50
N GLY A 398 -21.70 -12.93 -23.71
CA GLY A 398 -23.06 -12.46 -23.90
C GLY A 398 -23.19 -11.62 -25.17
N ASN A 399 -24.10 -10.65 -25.17
CA ASN A 399 -24.16 -9.68 -26.25
C ASN A 399 -22.85 -8.85 -26.25
N HIS A 400 -22.07 -8.98 -27.32
CA HIS A 400 -20.77 -8.29 -27.44
C HIS A 400 -20.93 -6.77 -27.38
N GLY A 401 -21.98 -6.23 -28.01
CA GLY A 401 -22.25 -4.79 -27.99
C GLY A 401 -22.52 -4.28 -26.57
N GLU A 402 -23.37 -4.98 -25.81
CA GLU A 402 -23.67 -4.62 -24.42
C GLU A 402 -22.43 -4.68 -23.53
N MET A 403 -21.61 -5.73 -23.65
CA MET A 403 -20.38 -5.86 -22.86
C MET A 403 -19.34 -4.80 -23.21
N ILE A 404 -19.21 -4.43 -24.49
CA ILE A 404 -18.31 -3.33 -24.92
C ILE A 404 -18.80 -1.99 -24.37
N LEU A 405 -20.11 -1.72 -24.41
CA LEU A 405 -20.67 -0.52 -23.79
C LEU A 405 -20.41 -0.51 -22.27
N LYS A 406 -20.62 -1.64 -21.60
CA LYS A 406 -20.35 -1.79 -20.16
C LYS A 406 -18.88 -1.53 -19.81
N ALA A 407 -17.97 -1.96 -20.67
CA ALA A 407 -16.54 -1.65 -20.54
C ALA A 407 -16.31 -0.13 -20.69
N LEU A 408 -16.86 0.49 -21.74
CA LEU A 408 -16.70 1.91 -22.01
C LEU A 408 -17.35 2.82 -20.96
N GLU A 409 -18.42 2.39 -20.29
CA GLU A 409 -19.02 3.10 -19.14
C GLU A 409 -18.03 3.28 -17.98
N GLN A 410 -16.98 2.45 -17.90
CA GLN A 410 -15.95 2.58 -16.87
C GLN A 410 -14.93 3.67 -17.21
N TYR A 411 -14.85 4.11 -18.47
CA TYR A 411 -13.89 5.10 -18.93
C TYR A 411 -13.94 6.38 -18.09
N GLY A 412 -12.77 6.86 -17.65
CA GLY A 412 -12.63 8.08 -16.85
C GLY A 412 -12.86 7.89 -15.35
N LYS A 413 -13.27 6.71 -14.88
CA LYS A 413 -13.31 6.42 -13.43
C LYS A 413 -11.88 6.45 -12.84
N PRO A 414 -11.70 6.98 -11.61
CA PRO A 414 -10.39 7.02 -10.97
C PRO A 414 -9.94 5.61 -10.58
N TYR A 415 -8.62 5.42 -10.47
CA TYR A 415 -8.03 4.18 -10.00
C TYR A 415 -8.30 3.96 -8.51
N ASP A 416 -8.66 2.73 -8.12
CA ASP A 416 -8.81 2.39 -6.70
C ASP A 416 -7.47 1.99 -6.07
N PHE A 417 -6.97 2.80 -5.14
CA PHE A 417 -5.77 2.47 -4.38
C PHE A 417 -6.05 1.56 -3.16
N GLY A 418 -7.32 1.28 -2.87
CA GLY A 418 -7.82 0.48 -1.76
C GLY A 418 -8.06 -0.98 -2.08
N PHE A 419 -8.11 -1.34 -3.37
CA PHE A 419 -8.39 -2.70 -3.86
C PHE A 419 -9.71 -3.25 -3.30
N ASP A 420 -10.79 -2.48 -3.38
CA ASP A 420 -12.11 -2.78 -2.82
C ASP A 420 -13.18 -3.00 -3.88
N VAL A 421 -13.46 -4.28 -4.16
CA VAL A 421 -14.39 -4.68 -5.21
C VAL A 421 -15.85 -4.38 -4.89
N GLU A 422 -16.16 -3.96 -3.66
CA GLU A 422 -17.52 -3.66 -3.21
C GLU A 422 -17.91 -2.18 -3.42
N THR A 423 -17.02 -1.34 -3.98
CA THR A 423 -17.31 0.09 -4.22
C THR A 423 -17.24 0.47 -5.70
N GLU A 424 -18.32 1.06 -6.25
CA GLU A 424 -18.44 1.36 -7.70
C GLU A 424 -17.71 2.64 -8.18
N SER A 425 -17.15 3.44 -7.27
CA SER A 425 -16.64 4.80 -7.53
C SER A 425 -15.16 4.89 -7.95
N SER A 426 -14.41 3.80 -7.81
CA SER A 426 -12.99 3.69 -8.19
C SER A 426 -12.70 2.23 -8.56
N ILE A 427 -11.83 1.97 -9.54
CA ILE A 427 -11.68 0.63 -10.15
C ILE A 427 -10.20 0.21 -10.21
N VAL A 428 -9.88 -1.03 -9.82
CA VAL A 428 -8.60 -1.68 -10.18
C VAL A 428 -8.69 -2.45 -11.49
N CYS A 429 -7.54 -2.76 -12.10
CA CYS A 429 -7.48 -3.36 -13.43
C CYS A 429 -8.22 -4.70 -13.57
N SER A 430 -8.22 -5.54 -12.54
CA SER A 430 -8.98 -6.80 -12.47
C SER A 430 -10.46 -6.61 -12.15
N GLU A 431 -10.84 -5.54 -11.44
CA GLU A 431 -12.25 -5.16 -11.23
C GLU A 431 -12.92 -4.72 -12.53
N LEU A 432 -12.19 -4.08 -13.44
CA LEU A 432 -12.68 -3.78 -14.79
C LEU A 432 -13.13 -5.07 -15.50
N ILE A 433 -12.38 -6.16 -15.36
CA ILE A 433 -12.73 -7.46 -15.94
C ILE A 433 -13.96 -8.04 -15.24
N TYR A 434 -13.98 -8.01 -13.90
CA TYR A 434 -15.10 -8.46 -13.08
C TYR A 434 -16.41 -7.78 -13.46
N MET A 435 -16.40 -6.45 -13.63
CA MET A 435 -17.58 -5.68 -14.02
C MET A 435 -18.06 -6.01 -15.42
N VAL A 436 -17.16 -6.17 -16.40
CA VAL A 436 -17.56 -6.46 -17.78
C VAL A 436 -18.10 -7.89 -17.93
N TYR A 437 -17.52 -8.84 -17.18
CA TYR A 437 -17.92 -10.24 -17.16
C TYR A 437 -18.72 -10.59 -15.90
N ASP A 438 -19.78 -9.83 -15.63
CA ASP A 438 -20.64 -10.01 -14.45
C ASP A 438 -21.41 -11.33 -14.40
N GLN A 439 -21.56 -12.00 -15.55
CA GLN A 439 -22.13 -13.34 -15.64
C GLN A 439 -21.15 -14.42 -15.20
N GLN A 440 -19.84 -14.14 -15.14
CA GLN A 440 -18.84 -15.14 -14.79
C GLN A 440 -18.60 -15.18 -13.27
N GLU A 441 -18.52 -16.38 -12.71
CA GLU A 441 -18.07 -16.56 -11.33
C GLU A 441 -16.54 -16.44 -11.27
N TRP A 442 -16.02 -15.31 -10.78
CA TRP A 442 -14.60 -15.10 -10.60
C TRP A 442 -14.13 -15.62 -9.23
N PRO A 443 -12.93 -16.24 -9.13
CA PRO A 443 -12.33 -16.48 -7.83
C PRO A 443 -12.00 -15.13 -7.18
N THR A 444 -12.44 -14.96 -5.94
CA THR A 444 -12.18 -13.76 -5.14
C THR A 444 -11.57 -14.18 -3.82
N GLU A 445 -10.61 -13.41 -3.32
CA GLU A 445 -10.07 -13.59 -1.97
C GLU A 445 -10.58 -12.50 -1.04
N ARG A 446 -10.76 -12.86 0.23
CA ARG A 446 -11.09 -11.88 1.26
C ARG A 446 -9.81 -11.32 1.88
N SER A 447 -9.46 -10.09 1.53
CA SER A 447 -8.32 -9.37 2.07
C SER A 447 -8.79 -8.08 2.73
N ALA A 448 -8.29 -7.77 3.92
CA ALA A 448 -8.73 -6.60 4.69
C ALA A 448 -10.26 -6.45 4.80
N GLY A 449 -10.99 -7.55 5.03
CA GLY A 449 -12.46 -7.53 5.19
C GLY A 449 -13.27 -7.42 3.89
N ARG A 450 -12.64 -7.07 2.77
CA ARG A 450 -13.22 -6.85 1.44
C ARG A 450 -12.96 -8.05 0.53
N TYR A 451 -13.85 -8.29 -0.43
CA TYR A 451 -13.53 -9.20 -1.54
C TYR A 451 -12.55 -8.50 -2.48
N THR A 452 -11.60 -9.25 -3.03
CA THR A 452 -10.57 -8.74 -3.94
C THR A 452 -10.40 -9.70 -5.09
N ILE A 453 -10.26 -9.16 -6.30
CA ILE A 453 -9.91 -9.92 -7.50
C ILE A 453 -8.54 -9.46 -7.98
N SER A 454 -7.61 -10.40 -8.17
CA SER A 454 -6.27 -10.12 -8.70
C SER A 454 -6.21 -10.45 -10.20
N PRO A 455 -5.20 -9.96 -10.94
CA PRO A 455 -4.97 -10.41 -12.31
C PRO A 455 -4.74 -11.93 -12.41
N ASP A 456 -4.15 -12.57 -11.40
CA ASP A 456 -3.99 -14.03 -11.35
C ASP A 456 -5.33 -14.77 -11.16
N HIS A 457 -6.29 -14.20 -10.41
CA HIS A 457 -7.66 -14.72 -10.34
C HIS A 457 -8.37 -14.67 -11.71
N VAL A 458 -8.01 -13.70 -12.55
CA VAL A 458 -8.47 -13.66 -13.93
C VAL A 458 -7.71 -14.71 -14.76
N ALA A 459 -6.39 -14.80 -14.58
CA ALA A 459 -5.52 -15.71 -15.32
C ALA A 459 -5.89 -17.19 -15.13
N VAL A 460 -6.28 -17.60 -13.92
CA VAL A 460 -6.63 -19.00 -13.62
C VAL A 460 -7.86 -19.50 -14.40
N LYS A 461 -8.73 -18.60 -14.89
CA LYS A 461 -9.80 -19.00 -15.82
C LYS A 461 -9.28 -19.50 -17.17
N GLY A 462 -8.02 -19.20 -17.49
CA GLY A 462 -7.29 -19.77 -18.62
C GLY A 462 -6.82 -21.20 -18.43
N THR A 463 -6.98 -21.80 -17.23
CA THR A 463 -6.49 -23.15 -16.90
C THR A 463 -7.60 -24.17 -16.64
N ASN A 464 -8.86 -23.80 -16.81
CA ASN A 464 -10.01 -24.65 -16.51
C ASN A 464 -11.04 -24.71 -17.67
N GLY A 465 -10.66 -24.23 -18.85
CA GLY A 465 -11.51 -24.26 -20.05
C GLY A 465 -12.61 -23.19 -20.10
N CYS A 466 -12.71 -22.27 -19.14
CA CYS A 466 -13.67 -21.15 -19.25
C CYS A 466 -13.17 -20.08 -20.22
N PHE A 467 -11.86 -19.81 -20.20
CA PHE A 467 -11.18 -18.92 -21.12
C PHE A 467 -10.06 -19.68 -21.83
N ASN A 468 -9.88 -19.41 -23.11
CA ASN A 468 -8.81 -19.99 -23.91
C ASN A 468 -7.61 -19.03 -23.94
N PRO A 469 -6.39 -19.48 -23.60
CA PRO A 469 -5.17 -18.71 -23.84
C PRO A 469 -4.83 -18.72 -25.34
N VAL A 470 -5.11 -17.62 -26.05
CA VAL A 470 -4.97 -17.52 -27.51
C VAL A 470 -3.60 -16.98 -27.94
N VAL A 471 -3.01 -16.12 -27.12
CA VAL A 471 -1.64 -15.59 -27.28
C VAL A 471 -0.98 -15.66 -25.91
N MET A 472 0.27 -16.11 -25.86
CA MET A 472 1.04 -16.15 -24.62
C MET A 472 2.51 -15.90 -24.93
N PHE A 473 3.12 -15.02 -24.15
CA PHE A 473 4.55 -14.77 -24.09
C PHE A 473 4.99 -14.93 -22.65
N HIS A 474 6.07 -15.66 -22.45
CA HIS A 474 6.73 -15.79 -21.17
C HIS A 474 8.21 -15.44 -21.33
N ASP A 475 8.70 -14.57 -20.48
CA ASP A 475 10.07 -14.05 -20.47
C ASP A 475 10.49 -13.42 -21.82
N GLY A 476 9.55 -12.79 -22.52
CA GLY A 476 9.75 -12.18 -23.83
C GLY A 476 9.72 -13.14 -25.03
N LEU A 477 9.39 -14.42 -24.82
CA LEU A 477 9.35 -15.47 -25.85
C LEU A 477 7.93 -15.97 -26.08
N GLU A 478 7.54 -16.17 -27.34
CA GLU A 478 6.20 -16.68 -27.68
C GLU A 478 6.05 -18.15 -27.26
N VAL A 479 5.01 -18.45 -26.49
CA VAL A 479 4.60 -19.81 -26.16
C VAL A 479 3.68 -20.31 -27.28
N THR A 480 4.21 -21.18 -28.14
CA THR A 480 3.52 -21.62 -29.36
C THR A 480 2.62 -22.84 -29.16
N GLN A 481 2.84 -23.63 -28.11
CA GLN A 481 2.12 -24.87 -27.81
C GLN A 481 1.82 -24.99 -26.31
N ASN A 482 0.81 -25.78 -25.94
CA ASN A 482 0.46 -26.12 -24.55
C ASN A 482 0.33 -24.90 -23.61
N ARG A 483 -0.23 -23.79 -24.10
CA ARG A 483 -0.35 -22.53 -23.36
C ARG A 483 -1.07 -22.68 -22.02
N GLU A 484 -2.11 -23.51 -21.98
CA GLU A 484 -2.87 -23.82 -20.76
C GLU A 484 -1.98 -24.46 -19.69
N ALA A 485 -1.18 -25.46 -20.07
CA ALA A 485 -0.26 -26.13 -19.16
C ALA A 485 0.87 -25.19 -18.70
N GLU A 486 1.37 -24.33 -19.59
CA GLU A 486 2.38 -23.35 -19.23
C GLU A 486 1.83 -22.29 -18.28
N LEU A 487 0.62 -21.80 -18.53
CA LEU A 487 -0.10 -20.89 -17.64
C LEU A 487 -0.29 -21.50 -16.25
N ALA A 488 -0.72 -22.76 -16.17
CA ALA A 488 -0.88 -23.46 -14.89
C ALA A 488 0.43 -23.54 -14.08
N LYS A 489 1.59 -23.69 -14.74
CA LYS A 489 2.90 -23.66 -14.05
C LYS A 489 3.20 -22.28 -13.47
N LEU A 490 2.92 -21.21 -14.20
CA LEU A 490 3.21 -19.83 -13.76
C LEU A 490 2.35 -19.43 -12.55
N LEU A 491 1.14 -19.96 -12.44
CA LEU A 491 0.20 -19.65 -11.35
C LEU A 491 0.44 -20.49 -10.07
N ASN A 492 1.54 -21.26 -9.99
CA ASN A 492 2.02 -21.97 -8.78
C ASN A 492 0.93 -22.75 -7.99
N GLY A 493 0.02 -23.43 -8.70
CA GLY A 493 -0.99 -24.28 -8.08
C GLY A 493 -2.26 -23.56 -7.61
N MET A 494 -2.49 -22.30 -8.00
CA MET A 494 -3.86 -21.75 -7.98
C MET A 494 -4.75 -22.65 -8.83
N SER A 495 -5.79 -23.22 -8.22
CA SER A 495 -6.84 -23.95 -8.91
C SER A 495 -8.17 -23.24 -8.72
N SER A 496 -8.91 -23.06 -9.81
CA SER A 496 -10.26 -22.53 -9.75
C SER A 496 -11.25 -23.68 -9.85
N ASN A 497 -11.97 -23.95 -8.75
CA ASN A 497 -13.16 -24.80 -8.75
C ASN A 497 -14.42 -24.04 -9.25
N ALA A 498 -14.29 -22.76 -9.63
CA ALA A 498 -15.41 -21.96 -10.09
C ALA A 498 -15.87 -22.46 -11.46
N ARG A 499 -17.17 -22.75 -11.59
CA ARG A 499 -17.75 -23.31 -12.81
C ARG A 499 -17.62 -22.31 -13.95
N CYS A 500 -17.48 -22.81 -15.17
CA CYS A 500 -17.77 -22.01 -16.35
C CYS A 500 -19.28 -21.80 -16.40
N PHE A 501 -19.70 -20.59 -16.79
CA PHE A 501 -21.11 -20.33 -17.07
C PHE A 501 -21.64 -21.24 -18.17
#